data_AF-A0A8S2YJR4-F1
#
_entry.id   AF-A0A8S2YJR4-F1
#
_cell.length_a   1.000
_cell.length_b   1.000
_cell.length_c   1.000
_cell.angle_alpha   90.00
_cell.angle_beta   90.00
_cell.angle_gamma   90.00
#
_symmetry.space_group_name_H-M   'P 1'
#
loop_
_entity.id
_entity.type
_entity.pdbx_description
1 polymer ?
#
loop_
_entity_poly.entity_id
_entity_poly.type
_entity_poly.pdbx_seq_one_letter_code
_entity_poly.pdbx_strand_id
1 'polypeptide(L)'
;RSCFKIKQQDHISNEELTLLFGHIVQELSKLKSGTSKDSFIRAISEIISLLENKDTEKACKSYMFNHKVFVLIRDALVILLNKWHTNETLNEQEMVLLQKTSAIFWDMIQEIADTDVVVFKTLLLNESFIESIKLCVDDITANDKQSDDDILSVLDTMIWVLGKLINKEKEVQDDPTLLTLLDSIMKCICSARYLDTFKQLCPEDSEVSVAVQFLLVTCPHYVIYYYDGERLEEIESLMRQTKFDHYLEVFGQFMQSIEKWNSSLIKAMSYSTGILQYISAGEVQRQKYLDLHLKLIDYTIIILKSPNINELLKAHVTTDLSRLIYTAVCYLFGLSFDPTFLT
;
A
#
# COMPACT_ATOMS: atom_id res chain seq x y z
N ARG A 1 -30.86 -25.50 3.87
CA ARG A 1 -31.51 -24.17 3.81
C ARG A 1 -31.82 -23.73 5.25
N SER A 2 -30.88 -23.08 5.92
CA SER A 2 -31.14 -22.32 7.15
C SER A 2 -30.62 -20.91 6.92
N CYS A 3 -31.53 -19.98 6.67
CA CYS A 3 -31.20 -18.56 6.55
C CYS A 3 -31.24 -18.01 7.98
N PHE A 4 -30.09 -17.69 8.56
CA PHE A 4 -30.06 -17.00 9.85
C PHE A 4 -30.39 -15.54 9.61
N LYS A 5 -31.63 -15.14 9.92
CA LYS A 5 -31.96 -13.73 10.07
C LYS A 5 -31.54 -13.32 11.48
N ILE A 6 -30.39 -12.66 11.59
CA ILE A 6 -30.04 -11.94 12.80
C ILE A 6 -31.04 -10.80 12.92
N LYS A 7 -31.98 -10.92 13.86
CA LYS A 7 -32.81 -9.79 14.26
C LYS A 7 -31.88 -8.78 14.91
N GLN A 8 -31.92 -7.52 14.47
CA GLN A 8 -31.35 -6.41 15.22
C GLN A 8 -31.90 -6.49 16.66
N GLN A 9 -31.07 -6.95 17.58
CA GLN A 9 -31.36 -7.02 19.00
C GLN A 9 -30.40 -6.06 19.67
N ASP A 10 -30.97 -5.10 20.41
CA ASP A 10 -30.29 -3.91 20.92
C ASP A 10 -29.22 -4.19 22.00
N HIS A 11 -29.00 -5.44 22.40
CA HIS A 11 -27.85 -5.84 23.23
C HIS A 11 -27.51 -7.31 23.01
N ILE A 12 -26.36 -7.58 22.38
CA ILE A 12 -25.75 -8.92 22.34
C ILE A 12 -24.68 -8.97 23.43
N SER A 13 -24.73 -9.96 24.32
CA SER A 13 -23.71 -10.14 25.35
C SER A 13 -22.36 -10.64 24.78
N ASN A 14 -21.26 -10.42 25.50
CA ASN A 14 -19.93 -10.92 25.09
C ASN A 14 -19.89 -12.45 24.90
N GLU A 15 -20.66 -13.19 25.70
CA GLU A 15 -20.76 -14.65 25.61
C GLU A 15 -21.56 -15.09 24.38
N GLU A 16 -22.62 -14.36 24.01
CA GLU A 16 -23.37 -14.60 22.79
C GLU A 16 -22.55 -14.27 21.55
N LEU A 17 -21.81 -13.15 21.54
CA LEU A 17 -20.85 -12.84 20.47
C LEU A 17 -19.78 -13.92 20.34
N THR A 18 -19.22 -14.38 21.46
CA THR A 18 -18.25 -15.49 21.52
C THR A 18 -18.78 -16.75 20.84
N LEU A 19 -19.99 -17.16 21.22
CA LEU A 19 -20.64 -18.34 20.67
C LEU A 19 -20.96 -18.15 19.19
N LEU A 20 -21.43 -16.96 18.80
CA LEU A 20 -21.77 -16.63 17.42
C LEU A 20 -20.52 -16.67 16.53
N PHE A 21 -19.44 -16.00 16.92
CA PHE A 21 -18.15 -16.04 16.21
C PHE A 21 -17.58 -17.46 16.18
N GLY A 22 -17.63 -18.20 17.30
CA GLY A 22 -17.20 -19.60 17.36
C GLY A 22 -17.97 -20.49 16.40
N HIS A 23 -19.29 -20.31 16.31
CA HIS A 23 -20.16 -21.01 15.36
C HIS A 23 -19.85 -20.63 13.92
N ILE A 24 -19.72 -19.33 13.61
CA ILE A 24 -19.44 -18.89 12.25
C ILE A 24 -18.06 -19.39 11.80
N VAL A 25 -17.05 -19.35 12.67
CA VAL A 25 -15.72 -19.91 12.39
C VAL A 25 -15.78 -21.43 12.17
N GLN A 26 -16.57 -22.16 12.97
CA GLN A 26 -16.80 -23.59 12.75
C GLN A 26 -17.52 -23.87 11.43
N GLU A 27 -18.52 -23.09 11.07
CA GLU A 27 -19.24 -23.26 9.81
C GLU A 27 -18.33 -22.90 8.63
N LEU A 28 -17.59 -21.79 8.68
CA LEU A 28 -16.66 -21.39 7.61
C LEU A 28 -15.49 -22.37 7.43
N SER A 29 -14.97 -22.96 8.51
CA SER A 29 -13.94 -24.01 8.42
C SER A 29 -14.48 -25.30 7.78
N LYS A 30 -15.77 -25.62 7.97
CA LYS A 30 -16.45 -26.68 7.20
C LYS A 30 -16.72 -26.27 5.75
N LEU A 31 -16.92 -24.99 5.46
CA LEU A 31 -17.18 -24.51 4.10
C LEU A 31 -15.94 -24.58 3.21
N LYS A 32 -14.74 -24.45 3.80
CA LYS A 32 -13.41 -24.57 3.15
C LYS A 32 -13.18 -25.95 2.49
N SER A 33 -13.96 -26.98 2.84
CA SER A 33 -13.82 -28.35 2.33
C SER A 33 -14.80 -28.75 1.21
N GLY A 34 -15.59 -27.84 0.63
CA GLY A 34 -16.34 -28.15 -0.61
C GLY A 34 -17.69 -27.48 -0.84
N THR A 35 -17.90 -26.23 -0.39
CA THR A 35 -19.19 -25.54 -0.54
C THR A 35 -19.10 -24.36 -1.52
N SER A 36 -20.24 -23.92 -2.11
CA SER A 36 -20.22 -22.85 -3.12
C SER A 36 -19.69 -21.53 -2.55
N LYS A 37 -18.82 -20.84 -3.31
CA LYS A 37 -18.19 -19.56 -2.94
C LYS A 37 -19.22 -18.53 -2.41
N ASP A 38 -20.46 -18.54 -2.91
CA ASP A 38 -21.54 -17.65 -2.47
C ASP A 38 -22.02 -17.86 -1.03
N SER A 39 -21.85 -19.07 -0.49
CA SER A 39 -22.18 -19.36 0.92
C SER A 39 -21.12 -18.79 1.87
N PHE A 40 -19.86 -18.81 1.45
CA PHE A 40 -18.74 -18.22 2.18
C PHE A 40 -18.84 -16.69 2.18
N ILE A 41 -19.08 -16.05 1.02
CA ILE A 41 -19.22 -14.59 0.89
C ILE A 41 -20.35 -14.06 1.80
N ARG A 42 -21.51 -14.74 1.84
CA ARG A 42 -22.62 -14.37 2.73
C ARG A 42 -22.26 -14.45 4.20
N ALA A 43 -21.61 -15.52 4.63
CA ALA A 43 -21.18 -15.67 6.02
C ALA A 43 -20.14 -14.61 6.44
N ILE A 44 -19.24 -14.22 5.53
CA ILE A 44 -18.31 -13.10 5.77
C ILE A 44 -19.05 -11.76 5.84
N SER A 45 -20.05 -11.52 4.99
CA SER A 45 -20.88 -10.30 5.07
C SER A 45 -21.62 -10.18 6.41
N GLU A 46 -22.10 -11.30 6.95
CA GLU A 46 -22.73 -11.35 8.28
C GLU A 46 -21.73 -11.01 9.39
N ILE A 47 -20.50 -11.56 9.33
CA ILE A 47 -19.42 -11.22 10.27
C ILE A 47 -19.11 -9.72 10.23
N ILE A 48 -18.92 -9.16 9.04
CA ILE A 48 -18.54 -7.76 8.86
C ILE A 48 -19.63 -6.85 9.41
N SER A 49 -20.90 -7.17 9.16
CA SER A 49 -22.03 -6.41 9.69
C SER A 49 -22.08 -6.43 11.23
N LEU A 50 -21.64 -7.53 11.86
CA LEU A 50 -21.54 -7.63 13.31
C LEU A 50 -20.35 -6.85 13.87
N LEU A 51 -19.22 -6.84 13.15
CA LEU A 51 -18.03 -6.08 13.54
C LEU A 51 -18.25 -4.56 13.44
N GLU A 52 -19.06 -4.10 12.50
CA GLU A 52 -19.43 -2.68 12.33
C GLU A 52 -20.44 -2.17 13.37
N ASN A 53 -21.14 -3.05 14.09
CA ASN A 53 -22.18 -2.63 15.02
C ASN A 53 -21.58 -1.95 16.26
N LYS A 54 -21.82 -0.63 16.38
CA LYS A 54 -21.31 0.26 17.43
C LYS A 54 -21.70 -0.16 18.84
N ASP A 55 -22.87 -0.77 19.01
CA ASP A 55 -23.35 -1.23 20.32
C ASP A 55 -22.56 -2.45 20.85
N THR A 56 -21.86 -3.13 19.95
CA THR A 56 -20.99 -4.28 20.24
C THR A 56 -19.50 -3.97 20.05
N GLU A 57 -19.11 -2.74 19.68
CA GLU A 57 -17.75 -2.38 19.25
C GLU A 57 -16.67 -2.79 20.27
N LYS A 58 -16.91 -2.58 21.56
CA LYS A 58 -15.95 -2.92 22.63
C LYS A 58 -15.77 -4.43 22.83
N ALA A 59 -16.82 -5.20 22.58
CA ALA A 59 -16.84 -6.66 22.64
C ALA A 59 -16.26 -7.28 21.36
N CYS A 60 -16.64 -6.71 20.21
CA CYS A 60 -16.13 -7.07 18.89
C CYS A 60 -14.63 -6.79 18.78
N LYS A 61 -14.10 -5.73 19.40
CA LYS A 61 -12.66 -5.46 19.44
C LYS A 61 -11.86 -6.62 20.04
N SER A 62 -12.25 -7.19 21.18
CA SER A 62 -11.52 -8.35 21.74
C SER A 62 -11.58 -9.60 20.84
N TYR A 63 -12.64 -9.72 20.02
CA TYR A 63 -12.84 -10.80 19.06
C TYR A 63 -12.19 -10.58 17.69
N MET A 64 -12.05 -9.33 17.25
CA MET A 64 -11.30 -8.97 16.05
C MET A 64 -9.88 -9.52 16.14
N PHE A 65 -9.29 -9.53 17.34
CA PHE A 65 -7.92 -10.04 17.51
C PHE A 65 -7.84 -11.57 17.64
N ASN A 66 -8.92 -12.30 17.37
CA ASN A 66 -8.88 -13.75 17.27
C ASN A 66 -8.22 -14.17 15.94
N HIS A 67 -7.13 -14.95 16.03
CA HIS A 67 -6.41 -15.49 14.87
C HIS A 67 -7.31 -16.14 13.80
N LYS A 68 -8.41 -16.80 14.21
CA LYS A 68 -9.33 -17.43 13.27
C LYS A 68 -10.13 -16.43 12.47
N VAL A 69 -10.58 -15.34 13.11
CA VAL A 69 -11.31 -14.25 12.45
C VAL A 69 -10.38 -13.53 11.47
N PHE A 70 -9.12 -13.31 11.88
CA PHE A 70 -8.10 -12.75 10.98
C PHE A 70 -7.89 -13.60 9.73
N VAL A 71 -7.69 -14.91 9.89
CA VAL A 71 -7.53 -15.85 8.77
C VAL A 71 -8.74 -15.83 7.84
N LEU A 72 -9.96 -15.73 8.38
CA LEU A 72 -11.18 -15.68 7.56
C LEU A 72 -11.29 -14.39 6.75
N ILE A 73 -10.99 -13.25 7.35
CA ILE A 73 -10.98 -11.95 6.67
C ILE A 73 -9.93 -11.94 5.57
N ARG A 74 -8.71 -12.42 5.86
CA ARG A 74 -7.64 -12.55 4.86
C ARG A 74 -8.04 -13.50 3.72
N ASP A 75 -8.58 -14.68 4.03
CA ASP A 75 -9.02 -15.65 3.02
C ASP A 75 -10.19 -15.09 2.17
N ALA A 76 -11.04 -14.22 2.73
CA ALA A 76 -12.07 -13.51 1.97
C ALA A 76 -11.49 -12.48 0.99
N LEU A 77 -10.48 -11.72 1.41
CA LEU A 77 -9.73 -10.83 0.51
C LEU A 77 -9.10 -11.63 -0.63
N VAL A 78 -8.46 -12.76 -0.34
CA VAL A 78 -7.90 -13.68 -1.35
C VAL A 78 -8.95 -14.09 -2.38
N ILE A 79 -10.14 -14.48 -1.94
CA ILE A 79 -11.21 -14.94 -2.85
C ILE A 79 -11.68 -13.78 -3.75
N LEU A 80 -11.93 -12.61 -3.17
CA LEU A 80 -12.46 -11.45 -3.91
C LEU A 80 -11.42 -10.86 -4.87
N LEU A 81 -10.16 -10.75 -4.46
CA LEU A 81 -9.07 -10.29 -5.32
C LEU A 81 -8.82 -11.27 -6.47
N ASN A 82 -8.81 -12.58 -6.19
CA ASN A 82 -8.64 -13.57 -7.26
C ASN A 82 -9.81 -13.57 -8.23
N LYS A 83 -11.04 -13.35 -7.75
CA LYS A 83 -12.22 -13.20 -8.61
C LYS A 83 -12.06 -12.01 -9.56
N TRP A 84 -11.63 -10.87 -9.03
CA TRP A 84 -11.31 -9.71 -9.86
C TRP A 84 -10.16 -9.99 -10.85
N HIS A 85 -9.10 -10.65 -10.40
CA HIS A 85 -7.97 -11.06 -11.23
C HIS A 85 -8.37 -11.99 -12.38
N THR A 86 -9.29 -12.94 -12.17
CA THR A 86 -9.74 -13.85 -13.23
C THR A 86 -10.77 -13.26 -14.19
N ASN A 87 -10.97 -11.94 -14.20
CA ASN A 87 -11.96 -11.22 -15.01
C ASN A 87 -13.42 -11.56 -14.68
N GLU A 88 -13.69 -12.17 -13.52
CA GLU A 88 -15.05 -12.29 -13.03
C GLU A 88 -15.48 -10.92 -12.46
N THR A 89 -16.53 -10.33 -13.02
CA THR A 89 -17.06 -9.05 -12.54
C THR A 89 -17.51 -9.20 -11.09
N LEU A 90 -16.92 -8.41 -10.18
CA LEU A 90 -17.45 -8.24 -8.84
C LEU A 90 -18.76 -7.47 -8.95
N ASN A 91 -19.85 -8.03 -8.42
CA ASN A 91 -21.09 -7.28 -8.31
C ASN A 91 -20.97 -6.21 -7.19
N GLU A 92 -21.91 -5.28 -7.14
CA GLU A 92 -21.91 -4.18 -6.16
C GLU A 92 -21.79 -4.67 -4.70
N GLN A 93 -22.44 -5.79 -4.36
CA GLN A 93 -22.37 -6.35 -3.00
C GLN A 93 -20.97 -6.91 -2.69
N GLU A 94 -20.35 -7.57 -3.66
CA GLU A 94 -18.99 -8.10 -3.53
C GLU A 94 -17.96 -6.97 -3.45
N MET A 95 -18.17 -5.86 -4.15
CA MET A 95 -17.31 -4.69 -4.07
C MET A 95 -17.41 -4.01 -2.70
N VAL A 96 -18.64 -3.78 -2.21
CA VAL A 96 -18.87 -3.27 -0.86
C VAL A 96 -18.25 -4.20 0.20
N LEU A 97 -18.38 -5.51 -0.01
CA LEU A 97 -17.76 -6.49 0.89
C LEU A 97 -16.24 -6.37 0.87
N LEU A 98 -15.63 -6.23 -0.31
CA LEU A 98 -14.17 -6.07 -0.46
C LEU A 98 -13.67 -4.85 0.32
N GLN A 99 -14.28 -3.68 0.12
CA GLN A 99 -13.92 -2.43 0.80
C GLN A 99 -14.04 -2.53 2.33
N LYS A 100 -15.14 -3.13 2.82
CA LYS A 100 -15.34 -3.31 4.27
C LYS A 100 -14.36 -4.31 4.85
N THR A 101 -14.10 -5.41 4.14
CA THR A 101 -13.13 -6.42 4.55
C THR A 101 -11.74 -5.81 4.63
N SER A 102 -11.35 -4.96 3.68
CA SER A 102 -10.04 -4.30 3.69
C SER A 102 -9.88 -3.30 4.83
N ALA A 103 -10.93 -2.51 5.13
CA ALA A 103 -10.93 -1.59 6.26
C ALA A 103 -10.80 -2.31 7.61
N ILE A 104 -11.60 -3.37 7.82
CA ILE A 104 -11.50 -4.18 9.05
C ILE A 104 -10.13 -4.84 9.15
N PHE A 105 -9.60 -5.35 8.03
CA PHE A 105 -8.26 -5.92 8.00
C PHE A 105 -7.20 -4.88 8.42
N TRP A 106 -7.27 -3.66 7.91
CA TRP A 106 -6.40 -2.57 8.34
C TRP A 106 -6.48 -2.30 9.85
N ASP A 107 -7.68 -2.22 10.40
CA ASP A 107 -7.90 -1.95 11.82
C ASP A 107 -7.35 -3.08 12.70
N MET A 108 -7.57 -4.34 12.31
CA MET A 108 -6.98 -5.50 12.99
C MET A 108 -5.45 -5.39 13.03
N ILE A 109 -4.86 -4.94 11.93
CA ILE A 109 -3.43 -4.83 11.79
C ILE A 109 -2.83 -3.74 12.68
N GLN A 110 -3.46 -2.57 12.75
CA GLN A 110 -2.97 -1.47 13.59
C GLN A 110 -2.83 -1.89 15.06
N GLU A 111 -3.79 -2.66 15.54
CA GLU A 111 -3.88 -3.07 16.95
C GLU A 111 -2.96 -4.27 17.27
N ILE A 112 -2.84 -5.25 16.34
CA ILE A 112 -1.96 -6.41 16.55
C ILE A 112 -0.48 -6.02 16.45
N ALA A 113 -0.15 -5.06 15.59
CA ALA A 113 1.22 -4.61 15.40
C ALA A 113 1.86 -4.04 16.69
N ASP A 114 1.07 -3.72 17.71
CA ASP A 114 1.54 -3.19 18.99
C ASP A 114 1.58 -4.26 20.12
N THR A 115 1.11 -5.49 19.86
CA THR A 115 0.92 -6.51 20.90
C THR A 115 1.74 -7.80 20.72
N ASP A 116 1.77 -8.41 19.53
CA ASP A 116 2.52 -9.67 19.30
C ASP A 116 2.93 -9.81 17.82
N VAL A 117 4.16 -9.38 17.53
CA VAL A 117 4.68 -9.28 16.17
C VAL A 117 4.99 -10.64 15.53
N VAL A 118 5.26 -11.68 16.32
CA VAL A 118 5.61 -13.02 15.80
C VAL A 118 4.37 -13.75 15.28
N VAL A 119 3.27 -13.69 16.02
CA VAL A 119 1.97 -14.24 15.57
C VAL A 119 1.49 -13.46 14.35
N PHE A 120 1.64 -12.15 14.37
CA PHE A 120 1.31 -11.26 13.27
C PHE A 120 2.08 -11.57 11.98
N LYS A 121 3.41 -11.79 12.06
CA LYS A 121 4.25 -12.23 10.94
C LYS A 121 3.71 -13.52 10.31
N THR A 122 3.38 -14.51 11.13
CA THR A 122 2.88 -15.82 10.65
C THR A 122 1.53 -15.71 9.94
N LEU A 123 0.67 -14.78 10.38
CA LEU A 123 -0.67 -14.60 9.80
C LEU A 123 -0.64 -13.75 8.53
N LEU A 124 0.25 -12.76 8.44
CA LEU A 124 0.39 -11.87 7.29
C LEU A 124 1.18 -12.48 6.13
N LEU A 125 2.27 -13.19 6.42
CA LEU A 125 3.14 -13.81 5.41
C LEU A 125 2.54 -15.11 4.88
N ASN A 126 1.30 -15.01 4.40
CA ASN A 126 0.62 -16.10 3.74
C ASN A 126 0.83 -15.99 2.23
N GLU A 127 1.41 -17.05 1.65
CA GLU A 127 1.74 -17.12 0.22
C GLU A 127 0.54 -16.81 -0.68
N SER A 128 -0.62 -17.42 -0.42
CA SER A 128 -1.81 -17.19 -1.26
C SER A 128 -2.32 -15.75 -1.20
N PHE A 129 -2.16 -15.09 -0.06
CA PHE A 129 -2.54 -13.69 0.13
C PHE A 129 -1.63 -12.74 -0.63
N ILE A 130 -0.32 -12.90 -0.45
CA ILE A 130 0.68 -12.06 -1.14
C ILE A 130 0.63 -12.29 -2.65
N GLU A 131 0.48 -13.54 -3.11
CA GLU A 131 0.34 -13.87 -4.53
C GLU A 131 -0.93 -13.22 -5.14
N SER A 132 -2.05 -13.18 -4.41
CA SER A 132 -3.27 -12.53 -4.89
C SER A 132 -3.08 -11.02 -5.08
N ILE A 133 -2.36 -10.35 -4.16
CA ILE A 133 -2.01 -8.93 -4.29
C ILE A 133 -1.09 -8.74 -5.50
N LYS A 134 -0.04 -9.56 -5.61
CA LYS A 134 0.94 -9.53 -6.69
C LYS A 134 0.27 -9.64 -8.07
N LEU A 135 -0.60 -10.61 -8.26
CA LEU A 135 -1.34 -10.81 -9.52
C LEU A 135 -2.19 -9.58 -9.87
N CYS A 136 -2.80 -8.93 -8.88
CA CYS A 136 -3.56 -7.71 -9.12
C CYS A 136 -2.65 -6.52 -9.53
N VAL A 137 -1.47 -6.40 -8.92
CA VAL A 137 -0.47 -5.40 -9.31
C VAL A 137 0.03 -5.64 -10.73
N ASP A 138 0.28 -6.89 -11.12
CA ASP A 138 0.70 -7.27 -12.47
C ASP A 138 -0.38 -6.90 -13.51
N ASP A 139 -1.66 -7.14 -13.20
CA ASP A 139 -2.78 -6.74 -14.07
C ASP A 139 -2.88 -5.21 -14.26
N ILE A 140 -2.69 -4.45 -13.18
CA ILE A 140 -2.67 -2.98 -13.23
C ILE A 140 -1.53 -2.51 -14.12
N THR A 141 -0.36 -3.14 -13.97
CA THR A 141 0.88 -2.85 -14.71
C THR A 141 0.72 -3.09 -16.21
N ALA A 142 0.07 -4.20 -16.59
CA ALA A 142 -0.13 -4.58 -17.99
C ALA A 142 -1.09 -3.64 -18.74
N ASN A 143 -1.86 -2.81 -18.02
CA ASN A 143 -2.89 -1.92 -18.58
C ASN A 143 -4.02 -2.66 -19.33
N ASP A 144 -4.12 -3.98 -19.13
CA ASP A 144 -5.13 -4.84 -19.75
C ASP A 144 -6.49 -4.74 -19.06
N LYS A 145 -6.53 -4.16 -17.85
CA LYS A 145 -7.74 -3.90 -17.07
C LYS A 145 -7.90 -2.43 -16.75
N GLN A 146 -9.12 -1.94 -16.96
CA GLN A 146 -9.51 -0.63 -16.47
C GLN A 146 -9.36 -0.59 -14.95
N SER A 147 -8.60 0.39 -14.48
CA SER A 147 -8.40 0.73 -13.06
C SER A 147 -9.72 0.98 -12.37
N ASP A 148 -10.25 0.03 -11.59
CA ASP A 148 -11.32 0.35 -10.65
C ASP A 148 -10.70 1.01 -9.42
N ASP A 149 -11.11 2.23 -9.11
CA ASP A 149 -10.62 2.99 -7.96
C ASP A 149 -10.84 2.21 -6.65
N ASP A 150 -11.89 1.40 -6.58
CA ASP A 150 -12.16 0.55 -5.41
C ASP A 150 -11.06 -0.49 -5.19
N ILE A 151 -10.60 -1.13 -6.27
CA ILE A 151 -9.51 -2.12 -6.23
C ILE A 151 -8.19 -1.45 -5.89
N LEU A 152 -7.93 -0.28 -6.48
CA LEU A 152 -6.71 0.48 -6.19
C LEU A 152 -6.66 0.90 -4.71
N SER A 153 -7.77 1.31 -4.13
CA SER A 153 -7.86 1.66 -2.70
C SER A 153 -7.63 0.44 -1.78
N VAL A 154 -8.16 -0.71 -2.17
CA VAL A 154 -7.94 -1.96 -1.43
C VAL A 154 -6.46 -2.37 -1.49
N LEU A 155 -5.85 -2.37 -2.68
CA LEU A 155 -4.44 -2.71 -2.84
C LEU A 155 -3.52 -1.70 -2.14
N ASP A 156 -3.86 -0.42 -2.18
CA ASP A 156 -3.17 0.63 -1.42
C ASP A 156 -3.10 0.27 0.07
N THR A 157 -4.25 -0.06 0.65
CA THR A 157 -4.37 -0.49 2.04
C THR A 157 -3.51 -1.73 2.33
N MET A 158 -3.57 -2.76 1.48
CA MET A 158 -2.83 -4.01 1.69
C MET A 158 -1.31 -3.82 1.61
N ILE A 159 -0.82 -3.04 0.65
CA ILE A 159 0.61 -2.75 0.50
C ILE A 159 1.11 -1.93 1.70
N TRP A 160 0.32 -0.96 2.19
CA TRP A 160 0.65 -0.22 3.41
C TRP A 160 0.75 -1.12 4.65
N VAL A 161 -0.15 -2.10 4.80
CA VAL A 161 -0.06 -3.11 5.86
C VAL A 161 1.27 -3.86 5.80
N LEU A 162 1.64 -4.37 4.63
CA LEU A 162 2.87 -5.13 4.44
C LEU A 162 4.12 -4.25 4.66
N GLY A 163 4.09 -2.99 4.21
CA GLY A 163 5.16 -2.02 4.46
C GLY A 163 5.38 -1.74 5.95
N LYS A 164 4.30 -1.63 6.74
CA LYS A 164 4.40 -1.50 8.20
C LYS A 164 5.06 -2.71 8.86
N LEU A 165 4.75 -3.93 8.41
CA LEU A 165 5.40 -5.15 8.90
C LEU A 165 6.91 -5.10 8.64
N ILE A 166 7.30 -4.78 7.41
CA ILE A 166 8.71 -4.67 7.00
C ILE A 166 9.46 -3.63 7.84
N ASN A 167 8.84 -2.49 8.10
CA ASN A 167 9.46 -1.42 8.89
C ASN A 167 9.67 -1.82 10.36
N LYS A 168 8.72 -2.58 10.95
CA LYS A 168 8.83 -3.03 12.34
C LYS A 168 9.81 -4.21 12.49
N GLU A 169 9.89 -5.08 11.49
CA GLU A 169 10.68 -6.32 11.54
C GLU A 169 11.60 -6.42 10.32
N LYS A 170 12.80 -5.82 10.41
CA LYS A 170 13.77 -5.84 9.31
C LYS A 170 14.11 -7.25 8.82
N GLU A 171 14.09 -8.27 9.70
CA GLU A 171 14.32 -9.68 9.35
C GLU A 171 13.28 -10.26 8.36
N VAL A 172 12.15 -9.58 8.16
CA VAL A 172 11.10 -9.97 7.21
C VAL A 172 11.42 -9.49 5.78
N GLN A 173 12.36 -8.55 5.60
CA GLN A 173 12.72 -8.01 4.30
C GLN A 173 13.18 -9.08 3.31
N ASP A 174 13.84 -10.13 3.79
CA ASP A 174 14.35 -11.21 2.95
C ASP A 174 13.36 -12.37 2.75
N ASP A 175 12.09 -12.21 3.17
CA ASP A 175 11.06 -13.22 2.92
C ASP A 175 10.83 -13.40 1.41
N PRO A 176 11.02 -14.60 0.84
CA PRO A 176 10.87 -14.83 -0.60
C PRO A 176 9.52 -14.38 -1.17
N THR A 177 8.45 -14.50 -0.38
CA THR A 177 7.11 -14.12 -0.80
C THR A 177 7.00 -12.61 -0.99
N LEU A 178 7.54 -11.84 -0.04
CA LEU A 178 7.56 -10.38 -0.14
C LEU A 178 8.48 -9.89 -1.26
N LEU A 179 9.59 -10.58 -1.49
CA LEU A 179 10.47 -10.29 -2.61
C LEU A 179 9.77 -10.46 -3.97
N THR A 180 8.91 -11.47 -4.12
CA THR A 180 8.13 -11.61 -5.37
C THR A 180 7.12 -10.48 -5.57
N LEU A 181 6.51 -9.98 -4.49
CA LEU A 181 5.61 -8.81 -4.56
C LEU A 181 6.39 -7.54 -4.89
N LEU A 182 7.59 -7.37 -4.30
CA LEU A 182 8.49 -6.28 -4.60
C LEU A 182 8.81 -6.25 -6.10
N ASP A 183 9.14 -7.38 -6.72
CA ASP A 183 9.41 -7.46 -8.17
C ASP A 183 8.23 -6.97 -9.02
N SER A 184 6.99 -7.31 -8.65
CA SER A 184 5.79 -6.82 -9.34
C SER A 184 5.55 -5.32 -9.12
N ILE A 185 5.78 -4.81 -7.91
CA ILE A 185 5.71 -3.37 -7.62
C ILE A 185 6.80 -2.61 -8.40
N MET A 186 7.99 -3.17 -8.54
CA MET A 186 9.08 -2.62 -9.33
C MET A 186 8.72 -2.54 -10.83
N LYS A 187 8.08 -3.57 -11.37
CA LYS A 187 7.54 -3.54 -12.74
C LYS A 187 6.44 -2.48 -12.87
N CYS A 188 5.58 -2.35 -11.86
CA CYS A 188 4.52 -1.34 -11.83
C CYS A 188 5.09 0.08 -11.91
N ILE A 189 6.09 0.43 -11.08
CA ILE A 189 6.71 1.77 -11.14
C ILE A 189 7.46 1.99 -12.47
N CYS A 190 8.06 0.95 -13.06
CA CYS A 190 8.70 1.03 -14.37
C CYS A 190 7.72 1.09 -15.57
N SER A 191 6.41 0.94 -15.32
CA SER A 191 5.42 0.76 -16.38
C SER A 191 5.09 2.05 -17.12
N ALA A 192 4.53 1.92 -18.33
CA ALA A 192 3.97 3.06 -19.05
C ALA A 192 2.84 3.73 -18.25
N ARG A 193 2.01 2.93 -17.58
CA ARG A 193 0.89 3.41 -16.77
C ARG A 193 1.34 4.33 -15.64
N TYR A 194 2.38 3.96 -14.90
CA TYR A 194 2.95 4.82 -13.87
C TYR A 194 3.35 6.19 -14.45
N LEU A 195 4.04 6.19 -15.59
CA LEU A 195 4.48 7.42 -16.25
C LEU A 195 3.30 8.26 -16.75
N ASP A 196 2.26 7.62 -17.29
CA ASP A 196 1.07 8.31 -17.77
C ASP A 196 0.28 8.93 -16.62
N THR A 197 0.14 8.23 -15.48
CA THR A 197 -0.44 8.80 -14.25
C THR A 197 0.37 9.99 -13.76
N PHE A 198 1.71 9.92 -13.84
CA PHE A 198 2.57 11.04 -13.47
C PHE A 198 2.35 12.28 -14.35
N LYS A 199 2.27 12.09 -15.68
CA LYS A 199 2.03 13.20 -16.63
C LYS A 199 0.65 13.84 -16.49
N GLN A 200 -0.30 13.13 -15.89
CA GLN A 200 -1.65 13.62 -15.65
C GLN A 200 -1.77 14.45 -14.35
N LEU A 201 -0.71 14.52 -13.53
CA LEU A 201 -0.73 15.35 -12.33
C LEU A 201 -0.96 16.82 -12.68
N CYS A 202 -1.97 17.42 -12.06
CA CYS A 202 -2.24 18.84 -12.17
C CYS A 202 -1.80 19.57 -10.88
N PRO A 203 -0.96 20.62 -10.98
CA PRO A 203 -0.56 21.42 -9.80
C PRO A 203 -1.74 22.12 -9.10
N GLU A 204 -2.89 22.24 -9.77
CA GLU A 204 -4.06 22.96 -9.25
C GLU A 204 -5.10 22.04 -8.60
N ASP A 205 -4.96 20.71 -8.73
CA ASP A 205 -5.90 19.73 -8.17
C ASP A 205 -5.68 19.53 -6.66
N SER A 206 -6.70 19.81 -5.85
CA SER A 206 -6.59 19.69 -4.39
C SER A 206 -6.58 18.26 -3.87
N GLU A 207 -7.10 17.30 -4.64
CA GLU A 207 -7.24 15.89 -4.22
C GLU A 207 -6.36 14.95 -5.04
N VAL A 208 -5.74 14.00 -4.35
CA VAL A 208 -4.99 12.90 -4.97
C VAL A 208 -6.01 11.86 -5.47
N SER A 209 -6.07 11.59 -6.77
CA SER A 209 -6.88 10.48 -7.27
C SER A 209 -6.36 9.14 -6.72
N VAL A 210 -7.22 8.13 -6.60
CA VAL A 210 -6.82 6.83 -6.05
C VAL A 210 -5.68 6.20 -6.86
N ALA A 211 -5.71 6.37 -8.19
CA ALA A 211 -4.62 5.97 -9.06
C ALA A 211 -3.29 6.68 -8.74
N VAL A 212 -3.29 7.99 -8.49
CA VAL A 212 -2.08 8.71 -8.08
C VAL A 212 -1.58 8.23 -6.72
N GLN A 213 -2.49 8.04 -5.76
CA GLN A 213 -2.16 7.56 -4.43
C GLN A 213 -1.54 6.15 -4.49
N PHE A 214 -2.14 5.23 -5.23
CA PHE A 214 -1.59 3.89 -5.37
C PHE A 214 -0.25 3.89 -6.12
N LEU A 215 -0.24 4.44 -7.34
CA LEU A 215 0.89 4.34 -8.26
C LEU A 215 2.07 5.21 -7.84
N LEU A 216 1.84 6.48 -7.50
CA LEU A 216 2.91 7.46 -7.30
C LEU A 216 3.33 7.65 -5.83
N VAL A 217 2.55 7.10 -4.90
CA VAL A 217 2.84 7.19 -3.46
C VAL A 217 3.12 5.79 -2.91
N THR A 218 2.14 4.89 -2.94
CA THR A 218 2.22 3.63 -2.21
C THR A 218 3.19 2.64 -2.82
N CYS A 219 3.19 2.45 -4.15
CA CYS A 219 4.17 1.60 -4.81
C CYS A 219 5.63 2.07 -4.58
N PRO A 220 6.00 3.35 -4.83
CA PRO A 220 7.31 3.89 -4.48
C PRO A 220 7.65 3.75 -2.99
N HIS A 221 6.70 4.02 -2.10
CA HIS A 221 6.94 3.90 -0.66
C HIS A 221 7.29 2.46 -0.27
N TYR A 222 6.62 1.49 -0.87
CA TYR A 222 6.92 0.08 -0.61
C TYR A 222 8.36 -0.27 -0.97
N VAL A 223 8.87 0.22 -2.10
CA VAL A 223 10.26 0.03 -2.53
C VAL A 223 11.24 0.71 -1.56
N ILE A 224 10.89 1.91 -1.09
CA ILE A 224 11.69 2.68 -0.13
C ILE A 224 11.94 1.91 1.17
N TYR A 225 11.01 1.04 1.61
CA TYR A 225 11.20 0.21 2.81
C TYR A 225 12.35 -0.80 2.69
N TYR A 226 12.78 -1.14 1.48
CA TYR A 226 13.89 -2.08 1.24
C TYR A 226 15.25 -1.39 1.07
N TYR A 227 15.37 -0.11 1.45
CA TYR A 227 16.58 0.70 1.29
C TYR A 227 17.85 0.14 1.91
N ASP A 228 17.69 -0.53 3.05
CA ASP A 228 18.79 -0.99 3.90
C ASP A 228 19.07 -2.49 3.70
N GLY A 229 18.47 -3.10 2.66
CA GLY A 229 18.57 -4.52 2.38
C GLY A 229 19.68 -4.87 1.38
N GLU A 230 20.14 -6.12 1.41
CA GLU A 230 21.16 -6.67 0.50
C GLU A 230 20.79 -6.56 -1.00
N ARG A 231 19.51 -6.28 -1.29
CA ARG A 231 18.91 -6.22 -2.61
C ARG A 231 18.95 -4.83 -3.27
N LEU A 232 19.49 -3.82 -2.59
CA LEU A 232 19.59 -2.46 -3.11
C LEU A 232 20.21 -2.43 -4.52
N GLU A 233 21.28 -3.19 -4.76
CA GLU A 233 21.96 -3.24 -6.06
C GLU A 233 21.07 -3.78 -7.19
N GLU A 234 20.18 -4.73 -6.90
CA GLU A 234 19.26 -5.32 -7.89
C GLU A 234 18.13 -4.36 -8.26
N ILE A 235 17.53 -3.73 -7.25
CA ILE A 235 16.51 -2.68 -7.41
C ILE A 235 17.09 -1.51 -8.23
N GLU A 236 18.30 -1.08 -7.88
CA GLU A 236 19.02 -0.04 -8.61
C GLU A 236 19.26 -0.45 -10.07
N SER A 237 19.75 -1.67 -10.31
CA SER A 237 20.04 -2.15 -11.67
C SER A 237 18.79 -2.15 -12.55
N LEU A 238 17.66 -2.65 -12.03
CA LEU A 238 16.40 -2.72 -12.77
C LEU A 238 15.90 -1.33 -13.15
N MET A 239 15.82 -0.39 -12.20
CA MET A 239 15.30 0.97 -12.44
C MET A 239 16.18 1.80 -13.39
N ARG A 240 17.51 1.62 -13.30
CA ARG A 240 18.47 2.30 -14.20
C ARG A 240 18.35 1.82 -15.64
N GLN A 241 18.06 0.54 -15.86
CA GLN A 241 17.96 -0.04 -17.20
C GLN A 241 16.69 0.39 -17.95
N THR A 242 15.59 0.60 -17.24
CA THR A 242 14.29 0.80 -17.90
C THR A 242 13.89 2.26 -18.07
N LYS A 243 14.10 3.16 -17.10
CA LYS A 243 13.39 4.48 -17.13
C LYS A 243 14.02 5.71 -16.46
N PHE A 244 15.26 5.69 -15.93
CA PHE A 244 15.80 6.84 -15.16
C PHE A 244 15.70 8.21 -15.87
N ASP A 245 15.99 8.28 -17.17
CA ASP A 245 15.86 9.50 -17.97
C ASP A 245 14.42 10.05 -17.99
N HIS A 246 13.43 9.17 -18.09
CA HIS A 246 12.02 9.55 -18.18
C HIS A 246 11.50 10.11 -16.86
N TYR A 247 11.95 9.55 -15.73
CA TYR A 247 11.64 10.12 -14.43
C TYR A 247 12.18 11.55 -14.31
N LEU A 248 13.43 11.78 -14.71
CA LEU A 248 14.04 13.11 -14.66
C LEU A 248 13.35 14.11 -15.60
N GLU A 249 12.97 13.70 -16.80
CA GLU A 249 12.24 14.55 -17.74
C GLU A 249 10.89 14.99 -17.17
N VAL A 250 10.12 14.04 -16.63
CA VAL A 250 8.82 14.33 -16.04
C VAL A 250 8.99 15.20 -14.80
N PHE A 251 9.94 14.87 -13.92
CA PHE A 251 10.26 15.65 -12.72
C PHE A 251 10.61 17.10 -13.08
N GLY A 252 11.40 17.29 -14.15
CA GLY A 252 11.77 18.60 -14.69
C GLY A 252 10.60 19.44 -15.19
N GLN A 253 9.55 18.83 -15.73
CA GLN A 253 8.34 19.55 -16.17
C GLN A 253 7.64 20.24 -14.99
N PHE A 254 7.60 19.57 -13.83
CA PHE A 254 6.96 20.11 -12.64
C PHE A 254 7.83 21.13 -11.90
N MET A 255 9.16 21.09 -12.04
CA MET A 255 10.05 22.07 -11.37
C MET A 255 9.73 23.51 -11.73
N GLN A 256 9.26 23.76 -12.97
CA GLN A 256 8.93 25.10 -13.45
C GLN A 256 7.72 25.70 -12.72
N SER A 257 6.88 24.87 -12.10
CA SER A 257 5.68 25.27 -11.39
C SER A 257 5.75 25.03 -9.89
N ILE A 258 6.95 24.86 -9.32
CA ILE A 258 7.15 24.51 -7.89
C ILE A 258 6.47 25.46 -6.90
N GLU A 259 6.30 26.73 -7.28
CA GLU A 259 5.57 27.73 -6.48
C GLU A 259 4.07 27.45 -6.37
N LYS A 260 3.52 26.65 -7.29
CA LYS A 260 2.09 26.29 -7.35
C LYS A 260 1.83 24.88 -6.85
N TRP A 261 2.84 24.15 -6.39
CA TRP A 261 2.63 22.78 -5.95
C TRP A 261 1.75 22.73 -4.73
N ASN A 262 0.68 21.94 -4.84
CA ASN A 262 -0.18 21.56 -3.73
C ASN A 262 0.40 20.37 -2.95
N SER A 263 -0.27 19.99 -1.86
CA SER A 263 0.12 18.85 -1.01
C SER A 263 0.19 17.52 -1.77
N SER A 264 -0.76 17.26 -2.67
CA SER A 264 -0.84 16.05 -3.50
C SER A 264 0.40 15.87 -4.37
N LEU A 265 0.80 16.95 -5.06
CA LEU A 265 1.99 16.97 -5.90
C LEU A 265 3.26 16.88 -5.06
N ILE A 266 3.35 17.62 -3.95
CA ILE A 266 4.49 17.51 -3.01
C ILE A 266 4.66 16.06 -2.54
N LYS A 267 3.56 15.39 -2.19
CA LYS A 267 3.56 13.99 -1.76
C LYS A 267 4.12 13.07 -2.86
N ALA A 268 3.54 13.09 -4.05
CA ALA A 268 4.02 12.28 -5.18
C ALA A 268 5.50 12.56 -5.52
N MET A 269 5.90 13.84 -5.51
CA MET A 269 7.27 14.25 -5.77
C MET A 269 8.23 13.79 -4.66
N SER A 270 7.80 13.75 -3.40
CA SER A 270 8.63 13.27 -2.28
C SER A 270 9.05 11.82 -2.46
N TYR A 271 8.11 10.94 -2.81
CA TYR A 271 8.37 9.53 -3.04
C TYR A 271 9.20 9.29 -4.30
N SER A 272 8.93 10.06 -5.36
CA SER A 272 9.68 9.99 -6.62
C SER A 272 11.12 10.45 -6.45
N THR A 273 11.35 11.51 -5.67
CA THR A 273 12.70 11.97 -5.29
C THR A 273 13.41 10.91 -4.46
N GLY A 274 12.66 10.25 -3.56
CA GLY A 274 13.12 9.07 -2.83
C GLY A 274 13.71 8.07 -3.79
N ILE A 275 12.89 7.48 -4.66
CA ILE A 275 13.31 6.51 -5.71
C ILE A 275 14.53 6.98 -6.52
N LEU A 276 14.55 8.25 -6.96
CA LEU A 276 15.67 8.81 -7.71
C LEU A 276 16.99 8.86 -6.90
N GLN A 277 16.91 9.07 -5.59
CA GLN A 277 18.06 8.95 -4.68
C GLN A 277 18.57 7.50 -4.61
N TYR A 278 17.69 6.49 -4.53
CA TYR A 278 18.10 5.06 -4.56
C TYR A 278 18.87 4.77 -5.84
N ILE A 279 18.26 5.13 -6.97
CA ILE A 279 18.87 4.96 -8.29
C ILE A 279 20.22 5.68 -8.38
N SER A 280 20.50 6.65 -7.54
CA SER A 280 21.73 7.42 -7.61
C SER A 280 22.84 6.98 -6.65
N ALA A 281 22.57 6.06 -5.71
CA ALA A 281 23.47 5.77 -4.61
C ALA A 281 24.74 5.00 -5.03
N GLY A 282 24.66 4.02 -5.94
CA GLY A 282 25.81 3.20 -6.37
C GLY A 282 26.98 3.94 -7.06
N GLU A 283 28.21 3.77 -6.55
CA GLU A 283 29.45 4.49 -6.95
C GLU A 283 29.92 4.21 -8.39
N VAL A 284 29.97 2.95 -8.81
CA VAL A 284 30.59 2.51 -10.09
C VAL A 284 29.88 3.09 -11.32
N GLN A 285 28.65 3.56 -11.17
CA GLN A 285 27.81 4.04 -12.26
C GLN A 285 27.52 5.55 -12.24
N ARG A 286 27.87 6.28 -11.17
CA ARG A 286 27.74 7.77 -11.14
C ARG A 286 28.48 8.45 -12.28
N GLN A 287 29.60 7.86 -12.71
CA GLN A 287 30.38 8.35 -13.85
C GLN A 287 29.68 8.15 -15.21
N LYS A 288 28.86 7.11 -15.36
CA LYS A 288 28.14 6.82 -16.61
C LYS A 288 26.92 7.72 -16.80
N TYR A 289 26.33 8.19 -15.71
CA TYR A 289 25.09 8.99 -15.69
C TYR A 289 25.29 10.38 -15.07
N LEU A 290 26.52 10.91 -15.11
CA LEU A 290 26.90 12.14 -14.43
C LEU A 290 25.96 13.32 -14.76
N ASP A 291 25.59 13.48 -16.03
CA ASP A 291 24.69 14.55 -16.48
C ASP A 291 23.29 14.47 -15.84
N LEU A 292 22.81 13.25 -15.59
CA LEU A 292 21.51 13.01 -14.95
C LEU A 292 21.58 13.28 -13.45
N HIS A 293 22.69 12.90 -12.82
CA HIS A 293 22.96 13.26 -11.43
C HIS A 293 23.05 14.77 -11.22
N LEU A 294 23.72 15.48 -12.15
CA LEU A 294 23.79 16.95 -12.12
C LEU A 294 22.39 17.58 -12.24
N LYS A 295 21.54 17.08 -13.14
CA LYS A 295 20.13 17.52 -13.22
C LYS A 295 19.36 17.27 -11.94
N LEU A 296 19.54 16.12 -11.30
CA LEU A 296 18.87 15.83 -10.03
C LEU A 296 19.36 16.75 -8.91
N ILE A 297 20.66 17.06 -8.86
CA ILE A 297 21.23 18.07 -7.96
C ILE A 297 20.57 19.44 -8.23
N ASP A 298 20.45 19.87 -9.48
CA ASP A 298 19.82 21.13 -9.84
C ASP A 298 18.36 21.19 -9.37
N TYR A 299 17.59 20.13 -9.60
CA TYR A 299 16.19 20.04 -9.14
C TYR A 299 16.09 20.08 -7.61
N THR A 300 17.02 19.39 -6.93
CA THR A 300 17.09 19.38 -5.48
C THR A 300 17.39 20.78 -4.93
N ILE A 301 18.30 21.52 -5.57
CA ILE A 301 18.60 22.92 -5.22
C ILE A 301 17.38 23.81 -5.47
N ILE A 302 16.64 23.63 -6.57
CA ILE A 302 15.41 24.38 -6.86
C ILE A 302 14.37 24.14 -5.76
N ILE A 303 14.17 22.89 -5.34
CA ILE A 303 13.26 22.53 -4.23
C ILE A 303 13.64 23.28 -2.96
N LEU A 304 14.91 23.22 -2.56
CA LEU A 304 15.38 23.85 -1.32
C LEU A 304 15.35 25.38 -1.36
N LYS A 305 15.49 25.98 -2.54
CA LYS A 305 15.45 27.43 -2.74
C LYS A 305 14.03 27.98 -2.94
N SER A 306 13.03 27.13 -3.14
CA SER A 306 11.66 27.57 -3.45
C SER A 306 11.06 28.37 -2.28
N PRO A 307 10.62 29.63 -2.50
CA PRO A 307 9.99 30.44 -1.46
C PRO A 307 8.72 29.79 -0.90
N ASN A 308 7.89 29.20 -1.76
CA ASN A 308 6.68 28.48 -1.36
C ASN A 308 6.99 27.31 -0.41
N ILE A 309 8.01 26.50 -0.74
CA ILE A 309 8.46 25.40 0.12
C ILE A 309 8.94 25.92 1.47
N ASN A 310 9.70 27.02 1.49
CA ASN A 310 10.17 27.66 2.71
C ASN A 310 9.04 28.26 3.57
N GLU A 311 7.97 28.76 2.95
CA GLU A 311 6.77 29.25 3.65
C GLU A 311 5.96 28.09 4.23
N LEU A 312 5.73 27.02 3.46
CA LEU A 312 5.03 25.82 3.92
C LEU A 312 5.79 25.11 5.05
N LEU A 313 7.12 25.12 5.03
CA LEU A 313 7.96 24.64 6.13
C LEU A 313 7.74 25.43 7.43
N LYS A 314 7.76 26.76 7.33
CA LYS A 314 7.54 27.66 8.48
C LYS A 314 6.15 27.50 9.08
N ALA A 315 5.17 27.18 8.24
CA ALA A 315 3.80 26.88 8.67
C ALA A 315 3.61 25.43 9.16
N HIS A 316 4.66 24.61 9.21
CA HIS A 316 4.68 23.22 9.71
C HIS A 316 3.63 22.33 9.02
N VAL A 317 3.43 22.54 7.71
CA VAL A 317 2.18 22.16 7.06
C VAL A 317 2.03 20.65 6.84
N THR A 318 3.09 19.86 6.62
CA THR A 318 2.98 18.39 6.45
C THR A 318 4.27 17.62 6.70
N THR A 319 4.15 16.32 7.01
CA THR A 319 5.24 15.32 7.04
C THR A 319 5.84 15.07 5.65
N ASP A 320 5.03 15.16 4.58
CA ASP A 320 5.47 14.93 3.20
C ASP A 320 6.43 16.01 2.68
N LEU A 321 6.22 17.27 3.09
CA LEU A 321 7.16 18.36 2.80
C LEU A 321 8.51 18.15 3.50
N SER A 322 8.47 17.79 4.79
CA SER A 322 9.66 17.43 5.54
C SER A 322 10.40 16.24 4.90
N ARG A 323 9.66 15.26 4.34
CA ARG A 323 10.22 14.16 3.56
C ARG A 323 10.91 14.65 2.31
N LEU A 324 10.23 15.43 1.48
CA LEU A 324 10.81 15.97 0.25
C LEU A 324 12.14 16.68 0.52
N ILE A 325 12.20 17.50 1.59
CA ILE A 325 13.39 18.25 1.96
C ILE A 325 14.47 17.34 2.56
N TYR A 326 14.11 16.42 3.43
CA TYR A 326 15.05 15.49 4.04
C TYR A 326 15.70 14.60 2.96
N THR A 327 14.90 14.05 2.05
CA THR A 327 15.38 13.29 0.88
C THR A 327 16.30 14.16 0.00
N ALA A 328 15.89 15.40 -0.28
CA ALA A 328 16.70 16.36 -1.02
C ALA A 328 18.07 16.62 -0.37
N VAL A 329 18.08 16.88 0.94
CA VAL A 329 19.32 17.11 1.71
C VAL A 329 20.18 15.85 1.71
N CYS A 330 19.60 14.68 2.02
CA CYS A 330 20.36 13.43 2.03
C CYS A 330 21.00 13.16 0.66
N TYR A 331 20.29 13.44 -0.43
CA TYR A 331 20.86 13.31 -1.77
C TYR A 331 22.05 14.23 -2.01
N LEU A 332 21.93 15.53 -1.72
CA LEU A 332 23.00 16.51 -1.94
C LEU A 332 24.27 16.22 -1.15
N PHE A 333 24.11 15.72 0.08
CA PHE A 333 25.23 15.43 0.97
C PHE A 333 25.71 13.97 0.90
N GLY A 334 25.12 13.16 0.03
CA GLY A 334 25.46 11.74 -0.08
C GLY A 334 25.20 10.96 1.22
N LEU A 335 24.22 11.39 2.00
CA LEU A 335 23.81 10.72 3.24
C LEU A 335 22.83 9.59 2.92
N SER A 336 22.86 8.54 3.73
CA SER A 336 21.84 7.50 3.72
C SER A 336 20.50 8.09 4.15
N PHE A 337 19.44 7.89 3.36
CA PHE A 337 18.08 8.28 3.73
C PHE A 337 17.50 7.31 4.76
N ASP A 338 17.17 7.78 5.96
CA ASP A 338 16.44 6.95 6.92
C ASP A 338 14.91 7.16 6.74
N PRO A 339 14.16 6.19 6.18
CA PRO A 339 12.71 6.32 6.01
C PRO A 339 11.96 6.43 7.34
N THR A 340 12.57 6.03 8.46
CA THR A 340 11.99 6.10 9.81
C THR A 340 12.15 7.47 10.48
N PHE A 341 12.97 8.37 9.93
CA PHE A 341 13.22 9.69 10.49
C PHE A 341 11.96 10.59 10.53
N LEU A 342 10.92 10.24 9.77
CA LEU A 342 9.72 11.08 9.56
C LEU A 342 8.40 10.38 9.90
N THR A 343 8.49 9.17 10.46
CA THR A 343 7.36 8.42 11.06
C THR A 343 7.37 8.63 12.56
#